data_AF-A0A2N1H2G7-F1
#
_entry.id   AF-A0A2N1H2G7-F1
#
_cell.length_a   1.000
_cell.length_b   1.000
_cell.length_c   1.000
_cell.angle_alpha   90.00
_cell.angle_beta   90.00
_cell.angle_gamma   90.00
#
_symmetry.space_group_name_H-M   'P 1'
#
loop_
_entity.id
_entity.type
_entity.pdbx_description
1 polymer ?
#
loop_
_entity_poly.entity_id
_entity_poly.type
_entity_poly.pdbx_seq_one_letter_code
_entity_poly.pdbx_strand_id
1 'polypeptide(L)'
;MVTLRSQQAESKKSEKRHEEALFDARLFQLLTLSHSAVSSVKILGVSAGHEKDTYDGHRAMAYALNSLQEEYLYKAERGQGSDMYRRLLPQFERWKRIYWPAVASYIESMLYLIQYAIENSKGQRNMEFALRAVFAQMSSSEKLLIFYVMIFSKQYKIMIANVLHAEYLAGAADDDLKPYRQDLLHSAILERLATSDLR
;
A
#
# COMPACT_ATOMS: atom_id res chain seq x y z
N MET A 1 7.28 -27.23 -44.66
CA MET A 1 7.40 -25.84 -44.15
C MET A 1 6.22 -25.41 -43.24
N VAL A 2 5.01 -25.97 -43.41
CA VAL A 2 3.82 -25.66 -42.56
C VAL A 2 3.94 -26.21 -41.13
N THR A 3 4.65 -27.32 -40.94
CA THR A 3 4.89 -27.97 -39.64
C THR A 3 5.86 -27.20 -38.72
N LEU A 4 6.89 -26.56 -39.27
CA LEU A 4 7.83 -25.75 -38.48
C LEU A 4 7.18 -24.46 -37.93
N ARG A 5 6.33 -23.81 -38.72
CA ARG A 5 5.61 -22.60 -38.29
C ARG A 5 4.57 -22.90 -37.21
N SER A 6 3.86 -24.02 -37.32
CA SER A 6 2.91 -24.46 -36.29
C SER A 6 3.62 -24.86 -35.00
N GLN A 7 4.74 -25.58 -35.07
CA GLN A 7 5.57 -25.89 -33.90
C GLN A 7 6.12 -24.63 -33.21
N GLN A 8 6.57 -23.63 -33.98
CA GLN A 8 7.02 -22.35 -33.41
C GLN A 8 5.89 -21.56 -32.75
N ALA A 9 4.70 -21.53 -33.35
CA ALA A 9 3.53 -20.87 -32.76
C ALA A 9 3.06 -21.56 -31.47
N GLU A 10 3.08 -22.88 -31.45
CA GLU A 10 2.73 -23.68 -30.27
C GLU A 10 3.76 -23.53 -29.15
N SER A 11 5.05 -23.50 -29.49
CA SER A 11 6.15 -23.21 -28.54
C SER A 11 5.97 -21.85 -27.87
N LYS A 12 5.73 -20.78 -28.65
CA LYS A 12 5.46 -19.43 -28.10
C LYS A 12 4.22 -19.41 -27.20
N LYS A 13 3.16 -20.15 -27.55
CA LYS A 13 1.95 -20.26 -26.73
C LYS A 13 2.21 -21.04 -25.44
N SER A 14 3.07 -22.06 -25.48
CA SER A 14 3.49 -22.80 -24.29
C SER A 14 4.33 -21.94 -23.35
N GLU A 15 5.30 -21.22 -23.90
CA GLU A 15 6.16 -20.29 -23.16
C GLU A 15 5.33 -19.20 -22.45
N LYS A 16 4.39 -18.57 -23.17
CA LYS A 16 3.50 -17.57 -22.57
C LYS A 16 2.68 -18.12 -21.40
N ARG A 17 2.11 -19.33 -21.55
CA ARG A 17 1.35 -19.99 -20.47
C ARG A 17 2.24 -20.33 -19.28
N HIS A 18 3.49 -20.73 -19.53
CA HIS A 18 4.45 -21.01 -18.48
C HIS A 18 4.80 -19.75 -17.68
N GLU A 19 5.06 -18.63 -18.36
CA GLU A 19 5.34 -17.35 -17.70
C GLU A 19 4.16 -16.83 -16.89
N GLU A 20 2.93 -16.95 -17.40
CA GLU A 20 1.71 -16.61 -16.65
C GLU A 20 1.56 -17.47 -15.39
N ALA A 21 1.77 -18.79 -15.50
CA ALA A 21 1.72 -19.69 -14.35
C ALA A 21 2.83 -19.39 -13.32
N LEU A 22 4.03 -19.03 -13.76
CA LEU A 22 5.12 -18.62 -12.88
C LEU A 22 4.80 -17.33 -12.13
N PHE A 23 4.18 -16.35 -12.80
CA PHE A 23 3.72 -15.12 -12.18
C PHE A 23 2.68 -15.40 -11.10
N ASP A 24 1.64 -16.18 -11.41
CA ASP A 24 0.59 -16.52 -10.45
C ASP A 24 1.15 -17.29 -9.25
N ALA A 25 2.00 -18.28 -9.49
CA ALA A 25 2.64 -19.05 -8.42
C ALA A 25 3.46 -18.15 -7.47
N ARG A 26 4.26 -17.23 -8.03
CA ARG A 26 5.05 -16.28 -7.23
C ARG A 26 4.16 -15.31 -6.47
N LEU A 27 3.10 -14.80 -7.09
CA LEU A 27 2.14 -13.92 -6.43
C LEU A 27 1.54 -14.61 -5.20
N PHE A 28 1.04 -15.84 -5.33
CA PHE A 28 0.45 -16.56 -4.20
C PHE A 28 1.47 -16.93 -3.11
N GLN A 29 2.72 -17.22 -3.47
CA GLN A 29 3.79 -17.40 -2.50
C GLN A 29 4.05 -16.12 -1.69
N LEU A 30 4.14 -14.97 -2.36
CA LEU A 30 4.33 -13.67 -1.70
C LEU A 30 3.12 -13.28 -0.83
N LEU A 31 1.90 -13.57 -1.27
CA LEU A 31 0.68 -13.36 -0.47
C LEU A 31 0.66 -14.24 0.79
N THR A 32 1.16 -15.47 0.70
CA THR A 32 1.28 -16.35 1.86
C THR A 32 2.29 -15.79 2.88
N LEU A 33 3.41 -15.23 2.40
CA LEU A 33 4.40 -14.59 3.25
C LEU A 33 3.87 -13.31 3.92
N SER A 34 3.03 -12.53 3.25
CA SER A 34 2.46 -11.32 3.84
C SER A 34 1.48 -11.62 4.98
N HIS A 35 0.76 -12.74 4.93
CA HIS A 35 -0.07 -13.21 6.05
C HIS A 35 0.78 -13.55 7.28
N SER A 36 1.95 -14.16 7.09
CA SER A 36 2.89 -14.38 8.20
C SER A 36 3.45 -13.05 8.73
N ALA A 37 3.76 -12.10 7.84
CA ALA A 37 4.27 -10.78 8.22
C ALA A 37 3.26 -9.97 9.04
N VAL A 38 1.96 -10.01 8.72
CA VAL A 38 0.97 -9.30 9.56
C VAL A 38 0.86 -9.95 10.93
N SER A 39 0.85 -11.29 11.00
CA SER A 39 0.69 -12.02 12.27
C SER A 39 1.79 -11.74 13.31
N SER A 40 2.97 -11.27 12.86
CA SER A 40 4.08 -10.90 13.75
C SER A 40 4.05 -9.45 14.22
N VAL A 41 3.17 -8.61 13.69
CA VAL A 41 3.01 -7.22 14.13
C VAL A 41 2.43 -7.20 15.54
N LYS A 42 3.15 -6.55 16.47
CA LYS A 42 2.73 -6.38 17.86
C LYS A 42 2.93 -4.96 18.32
N ILE A 43 1.91 -4.39 18.95
CA ILE A 43 1.95 -3.03 19.51
C ILE A 43 1.40 -3.07 20.94
N LEU A 44 2.15 -2.48 21.86
CA LEU A 44 1.71 -2.25 23.23
C LEU A 44 0.96 -0.92 23.28
N GLY A 45 -0.34 -0.99 23.54
CA GLY A 45 -1.15 0.20 23.77
C GLY A 45 -0.88 0.77 25.17
N VAL A 46 -0.87 2.09 25.27
CA VAL A 46 -0.85 2.79 26.56
C VAL A 46 -2.21 3.45 26.73
N SER A 47 -3.16 2.72 27.32
CA SER A 47 -4.44 3.31 27.71
C SER A 47 -4.30 3.96 29.08
N ALA A 48 -4.71 5.22 29.21
CA ALA A 48 -4.60 5.96 30.46
C ALA A 48 -5.53 5.34 31.53
N GLY A 49 -4.97 4.49 32.39
CA GLY A 49 -5.64 3.94 33.57
C GLY A 49 -6.08 2.46 33.49
N HIS A 50 -5.78 1.75 32.40
CA HIS A 50 -6.04 0.30 32.28
C HIS A 50 -4.77 -0.47 31.91
N GLU A 51 -4.79 -1.80 32.11
CA GLU A 51 -3.68 -2.71 31.79
C GLU A 51 -3.15 -2.47 30.37
N LYS A 52 -1.85 -2.73 30.17
CA LYS A 52 -1.22 -2.61 28.85
C LYS A 52 -1.84 -3.63 27.90
N ASP A 53 -2.80 -3.18 27.09
CA ASP A 53 -3.36 -4.01 26.03
C ASP A 53 -2.30 -4.27 24.95
N THR A 54 -2.10 -5.54 24.62
CA THR A 54 -1.28 -5.93 23.48
C THR A 54 -2.18 -6.15 22.27
N TYR A 55 -1.89 -5.43 21.20
CA TYR A 55 -2.55 -5.60 19.91
C TYR A 55 -1.63 -6.42 19.01
N ASP A 56 -2.18 -7.44 18.38
CA ASP A 56 -1.46 -8.33 17.46
C ASP A 56 -2.12 -8.31 16.06
N GLY A 57 -1.33 -8.58 15.02
CA GLY A 57 -1.86 -8.81 13.68
C GLY A 57 -2.54 -7.60 13.06
N HIS A 58 -3.65 -7.86 12.35
CA HIS A 58 -4.51 -6.82 11.77
C HIS A 58 -5.03 -5.82 12.82
N ARG A 59 -5.21 -6.24 14.09
CA ARG A 59 -5.64 -5.33 15.17
C ARG A 59 -4.55 -4.35 15.54
N ALA A 60 -3.29 -4.78 15.51
CA ALA A 60 -2.15 -3.88 15.70
C ALA A 60 -2.06 -2.85 14.57
N MET A 61 -2.29 -3.29 13.33
CA MET A 61 -2.34 -2.39 12.16
C MET A 61 -3.45 -1.34 12.30
N ALA A 62 -4.65 -1.76 12.72
CA ALA A 62 -5.76 -0.84 12.99
C ALA A 62 -5.44 0.13 14.12
N TYR A 63 -4.84 -0.34 15.22
CA TYR A 63 -4.38 0.52 16.31
C TYR A 63 -3.37 1.56 15.82
N ALA A 64 -2.38 1.16 15.02
CA ALA A 64 -1.38 2.06 14.48
C ALA A 64 -2.00 3.15 13.59
N LEU A 65 -3.00 2.79 12.77
CA LEU A 65 -3.78 3.76 11.99
C LEU A 65 -4.57 4.72 12.89
N ASN A 66 -5.27 4.20 13.90
CA ASN A 66 -6.06 5.04 14.81
C ASN A 66 -5.17 6.05 15.54
N SER A 67 -4.00 5.62 16.04
CA SER A 67 -3.00 6.52 16.60
C SER A 67 -2.52 7.55 15.58
N LEU A 68 -2.24 7.17 14.34
CA LEU A 68 -1.92 8.13 13.27
C LEU A 68 -3.04 9.17 13.10
N GLN A 69 -4.29 8.74 13.09
CA GLN A 69 -5.42 9.61 12.87
C GLN A 69 -5.67 10.54 14.06
N GLU A 70 -5.93 9.99 15.24
CA GLU A 70 -6.35 10.73 16.43
C GLU A 70 -5.23 11.59 17.03
N GLU A 71 -4.01 11.05 17.08
CA GLU A 71 -2.92 11.72 17.76
C GLU A 71 -2.21 12.75 16.88
N TYR A 72 -2.28 12.59 15.55
CA TYR A 72 -1.46 13.32 14.59
C TYR A 72 -2.28 14.00 13.48
N LEU A 73 -3.00 13.24 12.65
CA LEU A 73 -3.63 13.79 11.45
C LEU A 73 -4.86 14.65 11.74
N TYR A 74 -5.65 14.32 12.75
CA TYR A 74 -6.88 15.05 13.10
C TYR A 74 -6.62 16.34 13.86
N LYS A 75 -5.43 16.48 14.47
CA LYS A 75 -5.00 17.72 15.13
C LYS A 75 -4.49 18.77 14.15
N ALA A 76 -4.19 18.39 12.92
CA ALA A 76 -3.74 19.32 11.90
C ALA A 76 -4.94 20.05 11.27
N GLU A 77 -4.85 21.37 11.21
CA GLU A 77 -5.86 22.23 10.60
C GLU A 77 -6.07 21.88 9.12
N ARG A 78 -7.35 21.83 8.70
CA ARG A 78 -7.75 21.55 7.32
C ARG A 78 -7.56 22.77 6.42
N GLY A 79 -7.46 22.58 5.12
CA GLY A 79 -7.30 23.68 4.18
C GLY A 79 -7.01 23.19 2.77
N GLN A 80 -6.38 24.05 1.96
CA GLN A 80 -5.96 23.67 0.61
C GLN A 80 -4.98 22.49 0.62
N GLY A 81 -5.06 21.62 -0.40
CA GLY A 81 -4.34 20.35 -0.46
C GLY A 81 -2.83 20.46 -0.22
N SER A 82 -2.15 21.43 -0.83
CA SER A 82 -0.71 21.61 -0.71
C SER A 82 -0.28 22.02 0.70
N ASP A 83 -1.00 22.97 1.30
CA ASP A 83 -0.71 23.48 2.64
C ASP A 83 -1.05 22.43 3.70
N MET A 84 -2.13 21.69 3.49
CA MET A 84 -2.49 20.56 4.33
C MET A 84 -1.45 19.44 4.23
N TYR A 85 -0.98 19.08 3.03
CA TYR A 85 0.08 18.09 2.85
C TYR A 85 1.35 18.48 3.62
N ARG A 86 1.81 19.73 3.49
CA ARG A 86 2.99 20.25 4.22
C ARG A 86 2.81 20.23 5.74
N ARG A 87 1.59 20.43 6.25
CA ARG A 87 1.27 20.35 7.68
C ARG A 87 1.18 18.91 8.19
N LEU A 88 0.65 17.99 7.39
CA LEU A 88 0.47 16.58 7.78
C LEU A 88 1.78 15.78 7.70
N LEU A 89 2.65 16.09 6.74
CA LEU A 89 3.93 15.41 6.57
C LEU A 89 4.78 15.31 7.87
N PRO A 90 5.05 16.40 8.62
CA PRO A 90 5.82 16.30 9.87
C PRO A 90 5.07 15.52 10.96
N GLN A 91 3.74 15.47 10.94
CA GLN A 91 2.94 14.67 11.87
C GLN A 91 3.06 13.18 11.56
N PHE A 92 3.01 12.82 10.28
CA PHE A 92 3.28 11.47 9.81
C PHE A 92 4.70 11.01 10.18
N GLU A 93 5.71 11.87 10.00
CA GLU A 93 7.09 11.55 10.38
C GLU A 93 7.26 11.33 11.90
N ARG A 94 6.51 12.05 12.73
CA ARG A 94 6.48 11.80 14.18
C ARG A 94 5.85 10.45 14.51
N TRP A 95 4.70 10.15 13.92
CA TRP A 95 4.06 8.84 14.06
C TRP A 95 4.99 7.70 13.62
N LYS A 96 5.66 7.87 12.47
CA LYS A 96 6.59 6.88 11.91
C LYS A 96 7.70 6.56 12.91
N ARG A 97 8.30 7.56 13.56
CA ARG A 97 9.36 7.29 14.56
C ARG A 97 8.93 6.38 15.71
N ILE A 98 7.65 6.40 16.08
CA ILE A 98 7.12 5.61 17.21
C ILE A 98 6.63 4.24 16.74
N TYR A 99 5.80 4.20 15.70
CA TYR A 99 5.06 3.00 15.32
C TYR A 99 5.70 2.21 14.18
N TRP A 100 6.58 2.83 13.38
CA TRP A 100 7.21 2.17 12.21
C TRP A 100 7.95 0.87 12.55
N PRO A 101 8.74 0.77 13.64
CA PRO A 101 9.44 -0.48 13.96
C PRO A 101 8.50 -1.69 14.08
N ALA A 102 7.26 -1.49 14.50
CA ALA A 102 6.27 -2.56 14.61
C ALA A 102 5.61 -2.91 13.27
N VAL A 103 5.30 -1.91 12.44
CA VAL A 103 4.47 -2.11 11.23
C VAL A 103 5.26 -2.19 9.93
N ALA A 104 6.54 -1.80 9.92
CA ALA A 104 7.34 -1.63 8.71
C ALA A 104 7.38 -2.90 7.84
N SER A 105 7.69 -4.05 8.43
CA SER A 105 7.86 -5.30 7.68
C SER A 105 6.61 -5.68 6.89
N TYR A 106 5.43 -5.56 7.49
CA TYR A 106 4.17 -5.82 6.80
C TYR A 106 3.88 -4.76 5.72
N ILE A 107 4.00 -3.46 6.06
CA ILE A 107 3.72 -2.37 5.11
C ILE A 107 4.64 -2.46 3.88
N GLU A 108 5.94 -2.71 4.09
CA GLU A 108 6.91 -2.85 3.01
C GLU A 108 6.63 -4.09 2.14
N SER A 109 6.21 -5.20 2.76
CA SER A 109 5.79 -6.40 2.02
C SER A 109 4.58 -6.13 1.13
N MET A 110 3.60 -5.39 1.63
CA MET A 110 2.40 -5.05 0.85
C MET A 110 2.72 -4.05 -0.27
N LEU A 111 3.54 -3.04 -0.01
CA LEU A 111 4.02 -2.12 -1.05
C LEU A 111 4.80 -2.86 -2.14
N TYR A 112 5.65 -3.81 -1.75
CA TYR A 112 6.36 -4.67 -2.69
C TYR A 112 5.41 -5.53 -3.53
N LEU A 113 4.40 -6.15 -2.91
CA LEU A 113 3.39 -6.95 -3.62
C LEU A 113 2.60 -6.12 -4.65
N ILE A 114 2.22 -4.90 -4.28
CA ILE A 114 1.54 -3.97 -5.19
C ILE A 114 2.46 -3.62 -6.37
N GLN A 115 3.72 -3.29 -6.09
CA GLN A 115 4.70 -2.99 -7.13
C GLN A 115 4.93 -4.21 -8.04
N TYR A 116 5.08 -5.41 -7.45
CA TYR A 116 5.25 -6.65 -8.18
C TYR A 116 4.09 -6.90 -9.15
N ALA A 117 2.84 -6.72 -8.69
CA ALA A 117 1.65 -6.86 -9.52
C ALA A 117 1.62 -5.86 -10.68
N ILE A 118 2.06 -4.62 -10.48
CA ILE A 118 2.10 -3.58 -11.52
C ILE A 118 3.20 -3.87 -12.54
N GLU A 119 4.40 -4.24 -12.08
CA GLU A 119 5.58 -4.32 -12.94
C GLU A 119 5.73 -5.67 -13.65
N ASN A 120 5.15 -6.74 -13.11
CA ASN A 120 5.33 -8.11 -13.64
C ASN A 120 4.07 -8.70 -14.31
N SER A 121 2.93 -8.03 -14.22
CA SER A 121 1.71 -8.53 -14.85
C SER A 121 1.74 -8.34 -16.37
N LYS A 122 1.36 -9.38 -17.11
CA LYS A 122 1.24 -9.32 -18.57
C LYS A 122 -0.16 -8.85 -18.96
N GLY A 123 -0.33 -7.53 -19.03
CA GLY A 123 -1.55 -6.88 -19.50
C GLY A 123 -2.52 -6.48 -18.39
N GLN A 124 -3.42 -5.56 -18.72
CA GLN A 124 -4.28 -4.88 -17.74
C GLN A 124 -5.13 -5.85 -16.91
N ARG A 125 -5.76 -6.85 -17.53
CA ARG A 125 -6.62 -7.80 -16.81
C ARG A 125 -5.86 -8.58 -15.73
N ASN A 126 -4.63 -9.00 -16.01
CA ASN A 126 -3.81 -9.74 -15.05
C ASN A 126 -3.31 -8.81 -13.94
N MET A 127 -2.97 -7.55 -14.27
CA MET A 127 -2.66 -6.52 -13.28
C MET A 127 -3.83 -6.29 -12.32
N GLU A 128 -5.04 -6.12 -12.86
CA GLU A 128 -6.25 -5.87 -12.06
C GLU A 128 -6.57 -7.06 -11.17
N PHE A 129 -6.47 -8.29 -11.70
CA PHE A 129 -6.62 -9.51 -10.91
C PHE A 129 -5.61 -9.58 -9.76
N ALA A 130 -4.32 -9.40 -10.07
CA ALA A 130 -3.25 -9.48 -9.08
C ALA A 130 -3.40 -8.41 -7.99
N LEU A 131 -3.70 -7.17 -8.37
CA LEU A 131 -3.97 -6.10 -7.43
C LEU A 131 -5.16 -6.44 -6.54
N ARG A 132 -6.29 -6.88 -7.10
CA ARG A 132 -7.45 -7.30 -6.31
C ARG A 132 -7.12 -8.43 -5.33
N ALA A 133 -6.31 -9.40 -5.75
CA ALA A 133 -5.86 -10.48 -4.87
C ALA A 133 -5.04 -9.93 -3.69
N VAL A 134 -4.14 -8.97 -3.94
CA VAL A 134 -3.37 -8.26 -2.91
C VAL A 134 -4.30 -7.48 -1.96
N PHE A 135 -5.24 -6.70 -2.49
CA PHE A 135 -6.19 -5.92 -1.70
C PHE A 135 -7.18 -6.77 -0.89
N ALA A 136 -7.51 -7.97 -1.36
CA ALA A 136 -8.34 -8.91 -0.63
C ALA A 136 -7.67 -9.47 0.64
N GLN A 137 -6.34 -9.40 0.74
CA GLN A 137 -5.60 -9.79 1.94
C GLN A 137 -5.51 -8.67 2.99
N MET A 138 -6.06 -7.48 2.69
CA MET A 138 -5.95 -6.30 3.55
C MET A 138 -7.32 -5.91 4.11
N SER A 139 -7.35 -5.62 5.40
CA SER A 139 -8.43 -4.86 6.03
C SER A 139 -8.50 -3.43 5.47
N SER A 140 -9.65 -2.79 5.64
CA SER A 140 -9.87 -1.40 5.23
C SER A 140 -8.89 -0.43 5.91
N SER A 141 -8.50 -0.71 7.17
CA SER A 141 -7.50 0.07 7.90
C SER A 141 -6.10 -0.06 7.29
N GLU A 142 -5.68 -1.26 6.89
CA GLU A 142 -4.38 -1.47 6.25
C GLU A 142 -4.28 -0.77 4.91
N LYS A 143 -5.35 -0.83 4.10
CA LYS A 143 -5.44 -0.08 2.84
C LYS A 143 -5.23 1.41 3.06
N LEU A 144 -5.89 1.97 4.08
CA LEU A 144 -5.77 3.39 4.40
C LEU A 144 -4.36 3.75 4.90
N LEU A 145 -3.79 2.91 5.76
CA LEU A 145 -2.45 3.16 6.28
C LEU A 145 -1.39 3.11 5.18
N ILE A 146 -1.48 2.13 4.27
CA ILE A 146 -0.60 2.02 3.11
C ILE A 146 -0.77 3.24 2.20
N PHE A 147 -1.99 3.73 2.00
CA PHE A 147 -2.22 4.98 1.28
C PHE A 147 -1.45 6.14 1.92
N TYR A 148 -1.53 6.32 3.24
CA TYR A 148 -0.81 7.38 3.93
C TYR A 148 0.71 7.23 3.86
N VAL A 149 1.22 6.02 3.99
CA VAL A 149 2.64 5.74 3.82
C VAL A 149 3.08 6.08 2.39
N MET A 150 2.30 5.68 1.39
CA MET A 150 2.63 5.92 -0.02
C MET A 150 2.67 7.41 -0.34
N ILE A 151 1.77 8.24 0.21
CA ILE A 151 1.78 9.69 -0.06
C ILE A 151 2.90 10.41 0.72
N PHE A 152 3.08 10.11 2.01
CA PHE A 152 3.98 10.88 2.87
C PHE A 152 5.43 10.41 2.88
N SER A 153 5.72 9.13 2.57
CA SER A 153 7.10 8.64 2.51
C SER A 153 7.71 8.80 1.12
N LYS A 154 8.63 9.76 0.96
CA LYS A 154 9.31 10.04 -0.33
C LYS A 154 10.07 8.84 -0.90
N GLN A 155 10.49 7.89 -0.06
CA GLN A 155 11.25 6.70 -0.46
C GLN A 155 10.45 5.65 -1.23
N TYR A 156 9.12 5.61 -1.06
CA TYR A 156 8.27 4.65 -1.77
C TYR A 156 7.66 5.29 -3.00
N LYS A 157 7.64 4.57 -4.12
CA LYS A 157 7.01 5.05 -5.37
C LYS A 157 5.51 5.29 -5.15
N ILE A 158 5.00 6.45 -5.56
CA ILE A 158 3.55 6.63 -5.69
C ILE A 158 3.10 5.78 -6.87
N MET A 159 2.30 4.77 -6.59
CA MET A 159 1.76 3.87 -7.59
C MET A 159 0.34 4.32 -7.91
N ILE A 160 0.11 4.67 -9.17
CA ILE A 160 -1.21 5.12 -9.66
C ILE A 160 -1.67 4.10 -10.69
N ALA A 161 -2.66 3.30 -10.30
CA ALA A 161 -3.41 2.44 -11.20
C ALA A 161 -4.90 2.64 -10.89
N ASN A 162 -5.79 2.52 -11.88
CA ASN A 162 -7.22 2.77 -11.66
C ASN A 162 -7.80 1.92 -10.53
N VAL A 163 -7.35 0.66 -10.42
CA VAL A 163 -7.73 -0.24 -9.31
C VAL A 163 -7.21 0.26 -7.96
N LEU A 164 -5.97 0.77 -7.90
CA LEU A 164 -5.44 1.38 -6.67
C LEU A 164 -6.26 2.59 -6.24
N HIS A 165 -6.65 3.43 -7.19
CA HIS A 165 -7.47 4.61 -6.90
C HIS A 165 -8.83 4.22 -6.30
N ALA A 166 -9.51 3.22 -6.88
CA ALA A 166 -10.77 2.72 -6.35
C ALA A 166 -10.60 2.12 -4.94
N GLU A 167 -9.57 1.30 -4.73
CA GLU A 167 -9.31 0.67 -3.43
C GLU A 167 -8.95 1.68 -2.34
N TYR A 168 -8.12 2.68 -2.63
CA TYR A 168 -7.71 3.69 -1.63
C TYR A 168 -8.77 4.76 -1.36
N LEU A 169 -9.58 5.13 -2.36
CA LEU A 169 -10.60 6.16 -2.19
C LEU A 169 -11.96 5.63 -1.75
N ALA A 170 -12.30 4.40 -2.12
CA ALA A 170 -13.60 3.79 -1.79
C ALA A 170 -13.49 2.54 -0.90
N GLY A 171 -12.45 1.71 -1.07
CA GLY A 171 -12.28 0.45 -0.34
C GLY A 171 -11.56 0.54 1.00
N ALA A 172 -10.90 1.66 1.28
CA ALA A 172 -10.19 1.93 2.53
C ALA A 172 -11.14 2.41 3.63
N ALA A 173 -10.70 2.35 4.89
CA ALA A 173 -11.51 2.80 6.02
C ALA A 173 -11.94 4.26 5.85
N ASP A 174 -13.11 4.62 6.40
CA ASP A 174 -13.56 6.01 6.41
C ASP A 174 -12.76 6.84 7.41
N ASP A 175 -12.46 8.09 7.05
CA ASP A 175 -11.77 9.03 7.92
C ASP A 175 -12.04 10.49 7.54
N ASP A 176 -11.70 11.42 8.43
CA ASP A 176 -11.93 12.85 8.23
C ASP A 176 -11.17 13.43 7.03
N LEU A 177 -10.13 12.74 6.56
CA LEU A 177 -9.33 13.13 5.42
C LEU A 177 -9.88 12.59 4.10
N LYS A 178 -10.90 11.72 4.10
CA LYS A 178 -11.51 11.13 2.90
C LYS A 178 -11.83 12.15 1.82
N PRO A 179 -12.46 13.31 2.10
CA PRO A 179 -12.76 14.32 1.09
C PRO A 179 -11.50 14.91 0.42
N TYR A 180 -10.36 14.82 1.09
CA TYR A 180 -9.11 15.47 0.68
C TYR A 180 -8.06 14.50 0.14
N ARG A 181 -8.32 13.19 0.13
CA ARG A 181 -7.33 12.17 -0.28
C ARG A 181 -6.80 12.42 -1.69
N GLN A 182 -7.66 12.83 -2.62
CA GLN A 182 -7.26 13.12 -3.99
C GLN A 182 -6.33 14.34 -4.07
N ASP A 183 -6.64 15.41 -3.34
CA ASP A 183 -5.82 16.62 -3.27
C ASP A 183 -4.47 16.36 -2.59
N LEU A 184 -4.47 15.52 -1.54
CA LEU A 184 -3.25 15.09 -0.86
C LEU A 184 -2.35 14.23 -1.77
N LEU A 185 -2.95 13.31 -2.52
CA LEU A 185 -2.23 12.51 -3.52
C LEU A 185 -1.60 13.41 -4.59
N HIS A 186 -2.37 14.36 -5.13
CA HIS A 186 -1.88 15.32 -6.11
C HIS A 186 -0.72 16.16 -5.55
N SER A 187 -0.88 16.67 -4.33
CA SER A 187 0.15 17.46 -3.64
C SER A 187 1.43 16.66 -3.40
N ALA A 188 1.31 15.38 -3.04
CA ALA A 188 2.45 14.48 -2.87
C ALA A 188 3.22 14.24 -4.18
N ILE A 189 2.52 14.15 -5.31
CA ILE A 189 3.14 14.02 -6.64
C ILE A 189 3.91 15.29 -6.99
N LEU A 190 3.27 16.45 -6.86
CA LEU A 190 3.90 17.74 -7.17
C LEU A 190 5.15 17.99 -6.33
N GLU A 191 5.08 17.71 -5.03
CA GLU A 191 6.22 17.85 -4.10
C GLU A 191 7.42 16.99 -4.53
N ARG A 192 7.18 15.78 -5.04
CA ARG A 192 8.25 14.88 -5.49
C ARG A 192 8.89 15.34 -6.78
N LEU A 193 8.09 15.81 -7.75
CA LEU A 193 8.59 16.38 -8.99
C LEU A 193 9.47 17.60 -8.70
N ALA A 194 9.00 18.51 -7.84
CA ALA A 194 9.78 19.68 -7.42
C ALA A 194 11.10 19.32 -6.71
N THR A 195 11.15 18.17 -6.01
CA THR A 195 12.39 17.71 -5.37
C THR A 195 13.34 17.01 -6.36
N SER A 196 12.81 16.43 -7.44
CA SER A 196 13.58 15.74 -8.49
C SER A 196 14.30 16.69 -9.43
N ASP A 197 13.75 17.90 -9.68
CA ASP A 197 14.37 18.92 -10.53
C ASP A 197 15.55 19.67 -9.86
N LEU A 198 15.87 19.35 -8.60
CA LEU A 198 16.94 19.96 -7.80
C LEU A 198 18.18 19.06 -7.64
N ARG A 199 18.28 17.98 -8.43
CA ARG A 199 19.44 17.07 -8.49
C ARG A 199 19.90 16.87 -9.93
#